data_AF-I4H8A3-F1
#
_entry.id   AF-I4H8A3-F1
#
_cell.length_a   1.000
_cell.length_b   1.000
_cell.length_c   1.000
_cell.angle_alpha   90.00
_cell.angle_beta   90.00
_cell.angle_gamma   90.00
#
_symmetry.space_group_name_H-M   'P 1'
#
loop_
_entity.id
_entity.type
_entity.pdbx_description
1 polymer ?
#
loop_
_entity_poly.entity_id
_entity_poly.type
_entity_poly.pdbx_seq_one_letter_code
_entity_poly.pdbx_strand_id
1 'polypeptide(L)'
;MINLNSAIEQKINQFILETQNKFSQDKSATLASYQIEATNITQETQNLRDELIQKLGELTFPDPLPSKEELEKQIIAHTDQLVETINLLSTGKSSETPLDTFSQETDSLVTTITTLFDANANVPNLPKLKEKLTAWQTKVKDTLVEFSTTVELQQKNDSLISELRDNLSKYSSVDEQFEKLIKEFKDNFAQLQEASVLFKSLDDLINEIQAIDEVIKLNQRIDILLEKTKEQVAGFPQELDREVQAELARLIEILGIAQVELMNISKPWDIMQVKSVVDAGEIAIKSLIGKPNIILAQKLRYAARTGLRKTQTGFWTRLAEFRDNLFHSFKIPTKVLIGLVLALPLNWGIMNSLPVKDLLMSLPPINTEGKSNQNTEDKDGNFRLLILILMTGTLGGAVSLLTRLQDFDDPKNQKYDDDLLPLIIGLTKPILGGSFAFFILLILNSNISPLEIRGGTEDNRNGIYLYGLLTMAFVAGFSERLIPDLINQVEKKVTVEASSTGRGLPPAILIAPSSATLALNGIQEFIINPVGNYTITISPPGSGTINQTKTTEKFTYTAPPQGNDGDKITITATSDSGQTAKATVTLTA
;
A
#
# COMPACT_ATOMS: atom_id res chain seq x y z
N MET A 1 37.25 -8.65 3.87
CA MET A 1 37.28 -7.29 4.45
C MET A 1 36.14 -6.51 3.82
N ILE A 2 35.20 -6.03 4.63
CA ILE A 2 34.18 -5.09 4.17
C ILE A 2 34.88 -3.75 4.04
N ASN A 3 34.90 -3.19 2.83
CA ASN A 3 35.33 -1.82 2.64
C ASN A 3 34.17 -0.94 3.14
N LEU A 4 34.24 -0.46 4.39
CA LEU A 4 33.26 0.51 4.88
C LEU A 4 33.20 1.65 3.86
N ASN A 5 31.97 2.09 3.54
CA ASN A 5 31.81 3.24 2.66
C ASN A 5 32.62 4.40 3.25
N SER A 6 33.49 5.04 2.46
CA SER A 6 34.42 6.07 2.93
C SER A 6 33.71 7.20 3.70
N ALA A 7 32.43 7.44 3.40
CA ALA A 7 31.57 8.35 4.17
C ALA A 7 31.37 7.95 5.65
N ILE A 8 31.27 6.66 5.97
CA ILE A 8 31.13 6.17 7.36
C ILE A 8 32.47 6.30 8.08
N GLU A 9 33.57 5.92 7.44
CA GLU A 9 34.92 6.08 7.99
C GLU A 9 35.23 7.56 8.29
N GLN A 10 34.80 8.48 7.41
CA GLN A 10 34.85 9.92 7.66
C GLN A 10 33.99 10.33 8.87
N LYS A 11 32.75 9.83 9.00
CA LYS A 11 31.89 10.09 10.17
C LYS A 11 32.48 9.56 11.48
N ILE A 12 33.04 8.36 11.49
CA ILE A 12 33.74 7.78 12.65
C ILE A 12 34.92 8.68 13.03
N ASN A 13 35.78 9.03 12.07
CA ASN A 13 36.93 9.89 12.33
C ASN A 13 36.52 11.30 12.81
N GLN A 14 35.43 11.86 12.28
CA GLN A 14 34.87 13.13 12.74
C GLN A 14 34.36 13.02 14.19
N PHE A 15 33.56 12.01 14.51
CA PHE A 15 33.04 11.79 15.86
C PHE A 15 34.17 11.61 16.90
N ILE A 16 35.21 10.84 16.55
CA ILE A 16 36.39 10.66 17.41
C ILE A 16 37.14 11.99 17.59
N LEU A 17 37.33 12.78 16.52
CA LEU A 17 37.97 14.08 16.59
C LEU A 17 37.17 15.09 17.44
N GLU A 18 35.86 15.13 17.31
CA GLU A 18 34.97 15.99 18.12
C GLU A 18 35.01 15.59 19.60
N THR A 19 35.00 14.29 19.89
CA THR A 19 35.14 13.74 21.25
C THR A 19 36.50 14.13 21.85
N GLN A 20 37.60 13.91 21.10
CA GLN A 20 38.95 14.27 21.53
C GLN A 20 39.10 15.77 21.77
N ASN A 21 38.51 16.61 20.92
CA ASN A 21 38.57 18.07 21.09
C ASN A 21 37.84 18.54 22.35
N LYS A 22 36.62 18.02 22.61
CA LYS A 22 35.85 18.37 23.83
C LYS A 22 36.57 17.89 25.09
N PHE A 23 37.07 16.66 25.09
CA PHE A 23 37.85 16.13 26.21
C PHE A 23 39.17 16.90 26.42
N SER A 24 39.85 17.32 25.34
CA SER A 24 41.09 18.12 25.44
C SER A 24 40.85 19.52 26.00
N GLN A 25 39.70 20.15 25.71
CA GLN A 25 39.31 21.45 26.28
C GLN A 25 39.09 21.34 27.79
N ASP A 26 38.34 20.34 28.23
CA ASP A 26 38.06 20.06 29.64
C ASP A 26 39.36 19.71 30.41
N LYS A 27 40.16 18.81 29.86
CA LYS A 27 41.52 18.47 30.35
C LYS A 27 42.42 19.70 30.50
N SER A 28 42.40 20.62 29.52
CA SER A 28 43.20 21.84 29.57
C SER A 28 42.75 22.80 30.69
N ALA A 29 41.44 22.92 30.94
CA ALA A 29 40.91 23.74 32.02
C ALA A 29 41.29 23.18 33.41
N THR A 30 41.14 21.88 33.60
CA THR A 30 41.48 21.20 34.87
C THR A 30 42.98 21.20 35.14
N LEU A 31 43.82 20.96 34.14
CA LEU A 31 45.28 21.04 34.30
C LEU A 31 45.75 22.47 34.63
N ALA A 32 45.09 23.51 34.11
CA ALA A 32 45.41 24.89 34.45
C ALA A 32 45.10 25.21 35.92
N SER A 33 44.03 24.69 36.51
CA SER A 33 43.78 24.82 37.95
C SER A 33 44.81 24.06 38.78
N TYR A 34 45.17 22.84 38.38
CA TYR A 34 46.17 22.04 39.08
C TYR A 34 47.56 22.65 39.08
N GLN A 35 47.97 23.35 38.01
CA GLN A 35 49.25 24.09 37.99
C GLN A 35 49.28 25.24 39.00
N ILE A 36 48.15 25.91 39.24
CA ILE A 36 48.03 26.97 40.26
C ILE A 36 48.15 26.36 41.66
N GLU A 37 47.44 25.26 41.93
CA GLU A 37 47.49 24.57 43.22
C GLU A 37 48.86 23.94 43.51
N ALA A 38 49.46 23.29 42.51
CA ALA A 38 50.82 22.76 42.57
C ALA A 38 51.84 23.84 42.92
N THR A 39 51.72 25.04 42.34
CA THR A 39 52.56 26.19 42.66
C THR A 39 52.40 26.62 44.12
N ASN A 40 51.16 26.71 44.59
CA ASN A 40 50.86 27.10 45.98
C ASN A 40 51.42 26.09 46.99
N ILE A 41 51.22 24.78 46.77
CA ILE A 41 51.69 23.73 47.69
C ILE A 41 53.21 23.54 47.61
N THR A 42 53.81 23.73 46.43
CA THR A 42 55.28 23.79 46.30
C THR A 42 55.85 24.91 47.16
N GLN A 43 55.27 26.13 47.10
CA GLN A 43 55.73 27.26 47.90
C GLN A 43 55.50 27.04 49.40
N GLU A 44 54.35 26.48 49.80
CA GLU A 44 54.07 26.14 51.21
C GLU A 44 55.02 25.06 51.73
N THR A 45 55.34 24.05 50.91
CA THR A 45 56.31 22.99 51.24
C THR A 45 57.72 23.55 51.43
N GLN A 46 58.17 24.44 50.54
CA GLN A 46 59.47 25.10 50.65
C GLN A 46 59.54 26.00 51.90
N ASN A 47 58.50 26.80 52.16
CA ASN A 47 58.42 27.63 53.35
C ASN A 47 58.45 26.79 54.65
N LEU A 48 57.74 25.65 54.66
CA LEU A 48 57.72 24.75 55.82
C LEU A 48 59.07 24.04 56.01
N ARG A 49 59.71 23.58 54.92
CA ARG A 49 61.08 23.04 54.94
C ARG A 49 62.05 24.01 55.59
N ASP A 50 62.05 25.27 55.18
CA ASP A 50 62.96 26.28 55.73
C ASP A 50 62.67 26.57 57.21
N GLU A 51 61.38 26.68 57.60
CA GLU A 51 60.97 26.87 59.00
C GLU A 51 61.35 25.66 59.89
N LEU A 52 61.24 24.43 59.36
CA LEU A 52 61.68 23.20 60.02
C LEU A 52 63.20 23.16 60.18
N ILE A 53 63.98 23.35 59.11
CA ILE A 53 65.45 23.31 59.14
C ILE A 53 66.01 24.38 60.08
N GLN A 54 65.45 25.60 60.03
CA GLN A 54 65.81 26.65 60.98
C GLN A 54 65.57 26.21 62.43
N LYS A 55 64.42 25.59 62.71
CA LYS A 55 64.06 25.17 64.07
C LYS A 55 64.83 23.95 64.58
N LEU A 56 65.25 23.03 63.71
CA LEU A 56 66.13 21.90 64.10
C LEU A 56 67.44 22.35 64.76
N GLY A 57 67.89 23.59 64.52
CA GLY A 57 69.06 24.18 65.21
C GLY A 57 68.84 24.51 66.69
N GLU A 58 67.59 24.58 67.17
CA GLU A 58 67.22 24.94 68.54
C GLU A 58 66.83 23.74 69.42
N LEU A 59 66.77 22.53 68.85
CA LEU A 59 66.23 21.34 69.51
C LEU A 59 67.31 20.43 70.10
N THR A 60 66.93 19.70 71.14
CA THR A 60 67.71 18.59 71.69
C THR A 60 67.24 17.26 71.10
N PHE A 61 68.17 16.38 70.76
CA PHE A 61 67.91 15.11 70.07
C PHE A 61 68.11 13.94 71.04
N PRO A 62 67.03 13.36 71.60
CA PRO A 62 67.13 12.17 72.45
C PRO A 62 67.32 10.90 71.61
N ASP A 63 68.18 9.98 72.08
CA ASP A 63 68.22 8.62 71.56
C ASP A 63 66.85 7.94 71.74
N PRO A 64 66.33 7.19 70.75
CA PRO A 64 67.00 6.72 69.53
C PRO A 64 66.61 7.50 68.25
N LEU A 65 66.30 8.80 68.33
CA LEU A 65 65.94 9.59 67.13
C LEU A 65 67.15 9.81 66.19
N PRO A 66 66.92 10.01 64.87
CA PRO A 66 67.99 10.34 63.94
C PRO A 66 68.73 11.63 64.36
N SER A 67 70.02 11.70 64.05
CA SER A 67 70.82 12.89 64.31
C SER A 67 70.30 14.10 63.52
N LYS A 68 70.62 15.32 63.96
CA LYS A 68 70.22 16.56 63.27
C LYS A 68 70.55 16.52 61.77
N GLU A 69 71.79 16.18 61.41
CA GLU A 69 72.25 16.14 60.02
C GLU A 69 71.52 15.09 59.18
N GLU A 70 71.07 13.99 59.80
CA GLU A 70 70.35 12.92 59.13
C GLU A 70 68.88 13.30 58.92
N LEU A 71 68.22 13.86 59.93
CA LEU A 71 66.84 14.36 59.80
C LEU A 71 66.75 15.56 58.83
N GLU A 72 67.76 16.44 58.83
CA GLU A 72 67.85 17.56 57.88
C GLU A 72 67.94 17.07 56.43
N LYS A 73 68.76 16.03 56.15
CA LYS A 73 68.83 15.37 54.83
C LYS A 73 67.51 14.71 54.44
N GLN A 74 66.85 14.01 55.38
CA GLN A 74 65.57 13.34 55.12
C GLN A 74 64.47 14.33 54.78
N ILE A 75 64.38 15.47 55.48
CA ILE A 75 63.45 16.56 55.16
C ILE A 75 63.75 17.15 53.78
N ILE A 76 65.02 17.41 53.46
CA ILE A 76 65.43 17.93 52.15
C ILE A 76 65.03 16.97 51.03
N ALA A 77 65.45 15.70 51.11
CA ALA A 77 65.17 14.71 50.07
C ALA A 77 63.67 14.48 49.86
N HIS A 78 62.90 14.33 50.95
CA HIS A 78 61.46 14.10 50.87
C HIS A 78 60.70 15.30 50.30
N THR A 79 61.12 16.54 50.65
CA THR A 79 60.47 17.75 50.11
C THR A 79 60.83 17.99 48.64
N ASP A 80 62.05 17.69 48.21
CA ASP A 80 62.43 17.75 46.79
C ASP A 80 61.63 16.72 45.97
N GLN A 81 61.52 15.48 46.45
CA GLN A 81 60.73 14.41 45.81
C GLN A 81 59.22 14.72 45.79
N LEU A 82 58.68 15.34 46.85
CA LEU A 82 57.28 15.82 46.87
C LEU A 82 57.04 16.85 45.78
N VAL A 83 57.92 17.85 45.67
CA VAL A 83 57.79 18.93 44.70
C VAL A 83 57.92 18.39 43.26
N GLU A 84 58.83 17.45 43.01
CA GLU A 84 58.90 16.75 41.72
C GLU A 84 57.59 16.00 41.40
N THR A 85 57.07 15.23 42.35
CA THR A 85 55.82 14.45 42.19
C THR A 85 54.60 15.35 41.93
N ILE A 86 54.42 16.43 42.71
CA ILE A 86 53.34 17.40 42.53
C ILE A 86 53.42 18.07 41.15
N ASN A 87 54.62 18.53 40.75
CA ASN A 87 54.81 19.15 39.44
C ASN A 87 54.49 18.18 38.31
N LEU A 88 54.96 16.94 38.40
CA LEU A 88 54.72 15.91 37.39
C LEU A 88 53.21 15.59 37.25
N LEU A 89 52.52 15.35 38.37
CA LEU A 89 51.07 15.09 38.40
C LEU A 89 50.26 16.27 37.85
N SER A 90 50.62 17.51 38.18
CA SER A 90 49.95 18.72 37.67
C SER A 90 50.07 18.93 36.15
N THR A 91 50.98 18.20 35.49
CA THR A 91 51.07 18.15 34.01
C THR A 91 50.25 17.03 33.36
N GLY A 92 49.48 16.28 34.15
CA GLY A 92 48.66 15.16 33.66
C GLY A 92 49.45 13.86 33.43
N LYS A 93 50.63 13.73 34.05
CA LYS A 93 51.49 12.54 33.95
C LYS A 93 51.38 11.70 35.22
N SER A 94 51.55 10.38 35.10
CA SER A 94 51.62 9.46 36.24
C SER A 94 53.00 9.47 36.90
N SER A 95 53.03 9.49 38.23
CA SER A 95 54.28 9.29 39.00
C SER A 95 54.88 7.89 38.77
N GLU A 96 56.20 7.79 38.76
CA GLU A 96 56.91 6.50 38.79
C GLU A 96 56.92 5.88 40.20
N THR A 97 56.79 6.70 41.25
CA THR A 97 56.65 6.25 42.64
C THR A 97 55.16 6.05 42.97
N PRO A 98 54.75 4.88 43.49
CA PRO A 98 53.37 4.68 43.96
C PRO A 98 52.98 5.70 45.03
N LEU A 99 51.84 6.36 44.87
CA LEU A 99 51.37 7.38 45.81
C LEU A 99 51.20 6.83 47.24
N ASP A 100 50.83 5.56 47.38
CA ASP A 100 50.72 4.90 48.69
C ASP A 100 52.07 4.86 49.43
N THR A 101 53.15 4.55 48.71
CA THR A 101 54.52 4.58 49.25
C THR A 101 54.89 6.00 49.66
N PHE A 102 54.62 6.97 48.81
CA PHE A 102 54.93 8.38 49.07
C PHE A 102 54.13 8.96 50.26
N SER A 103 52.87 8.55 50.40
CA SER A 103 52.00 8.88 51.53
C SER A 103 52.51 8.29 52.85
N GLN A 104 53.00 7.04 52.82
CA GLN A 104 53.63 6.38 53.98
C GLN A 104 54.97 7.02 54.37
N GLU A 105 55.80 7.41 53.40
CA GLU A 105 57.04 8.14 53.63
C GLU A 105 56.77 9.51 54.28
N THR A 106 55.75 10.22 53.79
CA THR A 106 55.28 11.49 54.38
C THR A 106 54.82 11.30 55.82
N ASP A 107 54.03 10.26 56.10
CA ASP A 107 53.55 9.96 57.46
C ASP A 107 54.69 9.58 58.42
N SER A 108 55.66 8.81 57.94
CA SER A 108 56.85 8.43 58.70
C SER A 108 57.70 9.64 59.08
N LEU A 109 57.94 10.55 58.12
CA LEU A 109 58.67 11.80 58.35
C LEU A 109 57.95 12.73 59.33
N VAL A 110 56.64 12.95 59.13
CA VAL A 110 55.83 13.79 60.04
C VAL A 110 55.76 13.19 61.44
N THR A 111 55.66 11.86 61.57
CA THR A 111 55.70 11.17 62.87
C THR A 111 57.03 11.36 63.58
N THR A 112 58.14 11.28 62.84
CA THR A 112 59.50 11.49 63.36
C THR A 112 59.70 12.91 63.87
N ILE A 113 59.31 13.91 63.06
CA ILE A 113 59.38 15.34 63.44
C ILE A 113 58.45 15.63 64.63
N THR A 114 57.24 15.08 64.64
CA THR A 114 56.28 15.25 65.73
C THR A 114 56.79 14.68 67.04
N THR A 115 57.43 13.50 67.01
CA THR A 115 58.06 12.88 68.18
C THR A 115 59.20 13.74 68.72
N LEU A 116 60.04 14.30 67.84
CA LEU A 116 61.09 15.25 68.21
C LEU A 116 60.50 16.53 68.83
N PHE A 117 59.38 17.03 68.32
CA PHE A 117 58.70 18.20 68.88
C PHE A 117 58.10 17.95 70.25
N ASP A 118 57.47 16.79 70.47
CA ASP A 118 56.90 16.44 71.78
C ASP A 118 58.00 16.24 72.84
N ALA A 119 59.18 15.72 72.46
CA ALA A 119 60.36 15.68 73.32
C ALA A 119 60.93 17.08 73.67
N ASN A 120 60.63 18.10 72.87
CA ASN A 120 61.10 19.48 73.03
C ASN A 120 59.96 20.47 73.34
N ALA A 121 58.84 20.01 73.92
CA ALA A 121 57.61 20.79 74.12
C ALA A 121 57.75 22.13 74.88
N ASN A 122 58.86 22.34 75.60
CA ASN A 122 59.19 23.60 76.28
C ASN A 122 59.72 24.71 75.35
N VAL A 123 60.03 24.41 74.09
CA VAL A 123 60.56 25.39 73.12
C VAL A 123 59.44 26.29 72.59
N PRO A 124 59.57 27.63 72.64
CA PRO A 124 58.55 28.54 72.15
C PRO A 124 58.20 28.34 70.67
N ASN A 125 56.92 28.49 70.33
CA ASN A 125 56.33 28.35 68.99
C ASN A 125 56.31 26.93 68.39
N LEU A 126 56.92 25.92 69.03
CA LEU A 126 56.91 24.54 68.53
C LEU A 126 55.50 23.94 68.36
N PRO A 127 54.53 24.15 69.28
CA PRO A 127 53.15 23.67 69.09
C PRO A 127 52.48 24.25 67.83
N LYS A 128 52.75 25.53 67.51
CA LYS A 128 52.22 26.19 66.31
C LYS A 128 52.86 25.66 65.03
N LEU A 129 54.13 25.24 65.09
CA LEU A 129 54.80 24.56 63.97
C LEU A 129 54.29 23.12 63.78
N LYS A 130 53.96 22.42 64.88
CA LYS A 130 53.28 21.12 64.85
C LYS A 130 51.90 21.23 64.17
N GLU A 131 51.09 22.23 64.54
CA GLU A 131 49.81 22.51 63.87
C GLU A 131 49.97 22.78 62.36
N LYS A 132 50.95 23.61 61.97
CA LYS A 132 51.29 23.85 60.56
C LYS A 132 51.68 22.56 59.82
N LEU A 133 52.52 21.72 60.43
CA LEU A 133 52.99 20.46 59.85
C LEU A 133 51.84 19.49 59.60
N THR A 134 50.91 19.34 60.55
CA THR A 134 49.71 18.51 60.37
C THR A 134 48.77 19.07 59.30
N ALA A 135 48.55 20.39 59.27
CA ALA A 135 47.72 21.02 58.24
C ALA A 135 48.30 20.86 56.83
N TRP A 136 49.63 21.00 56.69
CA TRP A 136 50.35 20.74 55.45
C TRP A 136 50.26 19.26 55.03
N GLN A 137 50.44 18.31 55.96
CA GLN A 137 50.33 16.87 55.70
C GLN A 137 48.95 16.49 55.14
N THR A 138 47.88 17.01 55.73
CA THR A 138 46.51 16.81 55.22
C THR A 138 46.37 17.39 53.82
N LYS A 139 46.73 18.65 53.61
CA LYS A 139 46.60 19.33 52.31
C LYS A 139 47.38 18.62 51.20
N VAL A 140 48.62 18.21 51.47
CA VAL A 140 49.45 17.46 50.51
C VAL A 140 48.79 16.14 50.13
N LYS A 141 48.23 15.39 51.08
CA LYS A 141 47.53 14.14 50.81
C LYS A 141 46.28 14.35 49.96
N ASP A 142 45.47 15.33 50.32
CA ASP A 142 44.22 15.63 49.61
C ASP A 142 44.49 16.00 48.14
N THR A 143 45.46 16.89 47.87
CA THR A 143 45.84 17.28 46.51
C THR A 143 46.50 16.12 45.73
N LEU A 144 47.31 15.27 46.36
CA LEU A 144 47.88 14.10 45.69
C LEU A 144 46.80 13.11 45.24
N VAL A 145 45.78 12.87 46.08
CA VAL A 145 44.62 12.02 45.72
C VAL A 145 43.81 12.67 44.60
N GLU A 146 43.54 13.97 44.68
CA GLU A 146 42.79 14.69 43.65
C GLU A 146 43.52 14.64 42.29
N PHE A 147 44.82 14.93 42.25
CA PHE A 147 45.58 14.90 41.00
C PHE A 147 45.67 13.47 40.43
N SER A 148 45.91 12.45 41.26
CA SER A 148 46.02 11.05 40.80
C SER A 148 44.72 10.52 40.22
N THR A 149 43.60 10.71 40.93
CA THR A 149 42.28 10.25 40.46
C THR A 149 41.89 10.88 39.13
N THR A 150 42.22 12.16 38.92
CA THR A 150 42.02 12.84 37.63
C THR A 150 42.98 12.35 36.54
N VAL A 151 44.25 12.06 36.83
CA VAL A 151 45.19 11.47 35.86
C VAL A 151 44.73 10.07 35.41
N GLU A 152 44.28 9.23 36.35
CA GLU A 152 43.72 7.91 36.06
C GLU A 152 42.45 7.99 35.21
N LEU A 153 41.53 8.91 35.55
CA LEU A 153 40.32 9.17 34.76
C LEU A 153 40.67 9.63 33.34
N GLN A 154 41.69 10.48 33.18
CA GLN A 154 42.12 10.92 31.86
C GLN A 154 42.70 9.77 31.02
N GLN A 155 43.57 8.93 31.60
CA GLN A 155 44.12 7.76 30.92
C GLN A 155 43.01 6.76 30.53
N LYS A 156 42.03 6.55 31.42
CA LYS A 156 40.85 5.73 31.13
C LYS A 156 40.06 6.28 29.95
N ASN A 157 39.81 7.58 29.91
CA ASN A 157 39.09 8.23 28.82
C ASN A 157 39.84 8.14 27.48
N ASP A 158 41.16 8.34 27.47
CA ASP A 158 41.99 8.16 26.27
C ASP A 158 41.93 6.70 25.76
N SER A 159 41.96 5.71 26.68
CA SER A 159 41.77 4.28 26.36
C SER A 159 40.39 4.00 25.77
N LEU A 160 39.31 4.51 26.38
CA LEU A 160 37.94 4.33 25.92
C LEU A 160 37.70 4.95 24.54
N ILE A 161 38.28 6.11 24.24
CA ILE A 161 38.22 6.74 22.91
C ILE A 161 38.93 5.86 21.87
N SER A 162 40.10 5.30 22.20
CA SER A 162 40.85 4.41 21.32
C SER A 162 40.09 3.10 21.06
N GLU A 163 39.58 2.47 22.12
CA GLU A 163 38.79 1.23 22.04
C GLU A 163 37.47 1.45 21.29
N LEU A 164 36.79 2.58 21.49
CA LEU A 164 35.58 2.93 20.75
C LEU A 164 35.87 3.13 19.26
N ARG A 165 36.99 3.77 18.88
CA ARG A 165 37.43 3.90 17.48
C ARG A 165 37.72 2.55 16.84
N ASP A 166 38.46 1.71 17.55
CA ASP A 166 38.81 0.36 17.09
C ASP A 166 37.58 -0.52 16.89
N ASN A 167 36.58 -0.41 17.77
CA ASN A 167 35.34 -1.16 17.61
C ASN A 167 34.44 -0.58 16.49
N LEU A 168 34.22 0.73 16.44
CA LEU A 168 33.44 1.39 15.36
C LEU A 168 34.00 1.11 13.95
N SER A 169 35.32 0.94 13.81
CA SER A 169 35.96 0.63 12.52
C SER A 169 35.97 -0.86 12.15
N LYS A 170 35.74 -1.78 13.11
CA LYS A 170 35.76 -3.23 12.90
C LYS A 170 34.37 -3.87 12.89
N TYR A 171 33.44 -3.36 13.68
CA TYR A 171 32.16 -3.99 13.93
C TYR A 171 31.14 -3.75 12.82
N SER A 172 30.43 -4.82 12.48
CA SER A 172 29.25 -4.75 11.62
C SER A 172 27.95 -4.94 12.44
N SER A 173 27.95 -5.71 13.54
CA SER A 173 26.79 -5.82 14.45
C SER A 173 27.16 -5.59 15.91
N VAL A 174 26.46 -4.67 16.57
CA VAL A 174 26.55 -4.43 18.03
C VAL A 174 26.32 -5.74 18.79
N ASP A 175 27.27 -6.09 19.66
CA ASP A 175 27.19 -7.23 20.57
C ASP A 175 27.24 -6.76 22.04
N GLU A 176 27.11 -7.70 22.98
CA GLU A 176 27.09 -7.43 24.43
C GLU A 176 28.39 -6.74 24.93
N GLN A 177 29.54 -7.00 24.29
CA GLN A 177 30.79 -6.35 24.66
C GLN A 177 30.79 -4.89 24.19
N PHE A 178 30.32 -4.63 22.97
CA PHE A 178 30.22 -3.28 22.44
C PHE A 178 29.14 -2.45 23.15
N GLU A 179 27.98 -3.03 23.52
CA GLU A 179 26.99 -2.34 24.37
C GLU A 179 27.58 -1.95 25.72
N LYS A 180 28.37 -2.84 26.35
CA LYS A 180 29.06 -2.54 27.60
C LYS A 180 30.07 -1.40 27.42
N LEU A 181 30.83 -1.39 26.34
CA LEU A 181 31.77 -0.30 26.01
C LEU A 181 31.05 1.03 25.78
N ILE A 182 29.94 1.03 25.03
CA ILE A 182 29.12 2.24 24.80
C ILE A 182 28.58 2.78 26.13
N LYS A 183 28.11 1.89 27.01
CA LYS A 183 27.64 2.28 28.34
C LYS A 183 28.77 2.88 29.18
N GLU A 184 29.91 2.20 29.25
CA GLU A 184 31.06 2.69 30.02
C GLU A 184 31.57 4.03 29.47
N PHE A 185 31.62 4.21 28.15
CA PHE A 185 31.89 5.50 27.52
C PHE A 185 30.87 6.57 27.97
N LYS A 186 29.57 6.30 27.86
CA LYS A 186 28.52 7.26 28.27
C LYS A 186 28.60 7.61 29.76
N ASP A 187 28.89 6.63 30.62
CA ASP A 187 29.01 6.83 32.07
C ASP A 187 30.24 7.72 32.43
N ASN A 188 31.42 7.50 31.83
CA ASN A 188 32.61 8.32 32.12
C ASN A 188 32.55 9.73 31.48
N PHE A 189 31.90 9.88 30.31
CA PHE A 189 31.79 11.19 29.62
C PHE A 189 30.53 11.99 30.00
N ALA A 190 29.68 11.50 30.92
CA ALA A 190 28.42 12.14 31.31
C ALA A 190 28.57 13.56 31.88
N GLN A 191 29.74 13.89 32.43
CA GLN A 191 30.02 15.20 33.04
C GLN A 191 30.50 16.26 32.02
N LEU A 192 30.84 15.87 30.77
CA LEU A 192 31.29 16.81 29.75
C LEU A 192 30.17 17.80 29.36
N GLN A 193 30.57 19.04 29.09
CA GLN A 193 29.70 20.01 28.45
C GLN A 193 29.21 19.46 27.09
N GLU A 194 27.88 19.51 26.88
CA GLU A 194 27.20 18.94 25.70
C GLU A 194 27.38 17.42 25.51
N ALA A 195 27.61 16.64 26.57
CA ALA A 195 27.66 15.17 26.51
C ALA A 195 26.44 14.55 25.80
N SER A 196 25.24 15.12 25.99
CA SER A 196 24.01 14.68 25.33
C SER A 196 24.05 14.78 23.78
N VAL A 197 24.79 15.75 23.23
CA VAL A 197 24.98 15.91 21.78
C VAL A 197 25.95 14.84 21.27
N LEU A 198 27.05 14.60 21.99
CA LEU A 198 27.99 13.51 21.67
C LEU A 198 27.29 12.14 21.70
N PHE A 199 26.52 11.86 22.75
CA PHE A 199 25.82 10.57 22.90
C PHE A 199 24.80 10.35 21.79
N LYS A 200 24.07 11.40 21.40
CA LYS A 200 23.18 11.31 20.24
C LYS A 200 23.96 11.04 18.95
N SER A 201 25.07 11.74 18.70
CA SER A 201 25.90 11.49 17.52
C SER A 201 26.48 10.07 17.49
N LEU A 202 26.82 9.50 18.66
CA LEU A 202 27.25 8.11 18.78
C LEU A 202 26.12 7.14 18.46
N ASP A 203 24.92 7.36 19.01
CA ASP A 203 23.74 6.52 18.76
C ASP A 203 23.32 6.58 17.27
N ASP A 204 23.29 7.76 16.67
CA ASP A 204 22.99 7.94 15.24
C ASP A 204 24.03 7.19 14.36
N LEU A 205 25.32 7.23 14.71
CA LEU A 205 26.40 6.53 14.01
C LEU A 205 26.31 5.01 14.15
N ILE A 206 25.99 4.49 15.34
CA ILE A 206 25.79 3.06 15.59
C ILE A 206 24.63 2.52 14.76
N ASN A 207 23.50 3.24 14.74
CA ASN A 207 22.33 2.87 13.93
C ASN A 207 22.65 2.82 12.43
N GLU A 208 23.49 3.74 11.93
CA GLU A 208 23.93 3.74 10.52
C GLU A 208 24.84 2.56 10.20
N ILE A 209 25.77 2.20 11.09
CA ILE A 209 26.65 1.02 10.94
C ILE A 209 25.81 -0.28 10.92
N GLN A 210 24.88 -0.45 11.86
CA GLN A 210 23.98 -1.61 11.93
C GLN A 210 23.15 -1.75 10.64
N ALA A 211 22.56 -0.66 10.15
CA ALA A 211 21.77 -0.68 8.92
C ALA A 211 22.60 -1.16 7.71
N ILE A 212 23.88 -0.79 7.64
CA ILE A 212 24.76 -1.15 6.52
C ILE A 212 25.21 -2.61 6.61
N ASP A 213 25.41 -3.14 7.80
CA ASP A 213 25.59 -4.59 8.02
C ASP A 213 24.36 -5.41 7.63
N GLU A 214 23.14 -4.96 7.94
CA GLU A 214 21.93 -5.61 7.47
C GLU A 214 21.86 -5.64 5.94
N VAL A 215 22.21 -4.54 5.26
CA VAL A 215 22.31 -4.48 3.79
C VAL A 215 23.33 -5.50 3.25
N ILE A 216 24.52 -5.60 3.87
CA ILE A 216 25.57 -6.53 3.45
C ILE A 216 25.13 -7.99 3.65
N LYS A 217 24.61 -8.33 4.85
CA LYS A 217 24.09 -9.67 5.19
C LYS A 217 22.96 -10.07 4.25
N LEU A 218 22.06 -9.13 3.92
CA LEU A 218 20.94 -9.40 3.03
C LEU A 218 21.39 -9.58 1.58
N ASN A 219 22.36 -8.79 1.10
CA ASN A 219 22.92 -8.95 -0.23
C ASN A 219 23.65 -10.31 -0.38
N GLN A 220 24.49 -10.68 0.59
CA GLN A 220 25.13 -12.01 0.66
C GLN A 220 24.10 -13.14 0.65
N ARG A 221 22.97 -12.97 1.37
CA ARG A 221 21.88 -13.95 1.34
C ARG A 221 21.24 -14.07 -0.04
N ILE A 222 21.08 -12.96 -0.78
CA ILE A 222 20.59 -13.02 -2.16
C ILE A 222 21.61 -13.75 -3.06
N ASP A 223 22.90 -13.45 -2.95
CA ASP A 223 23.95 -14.14 -3.73
C ASP A 223 23.91 -15.66 -3.50
N ILE A 224 23.85 -16.10 -2.23
CA ILE A 224 23.74 -17.51 -1.84
C ILE A 224 22.45 -18.15 -2.40
N LEU A 225 21.34 -17.41 -2.45
CA LEU A 225 20.08 -17.90 -3.02
C LEU A 225 20.16 -18.05 -4.54
N LEU A 226 20.76 -17.08 -5.23
CA LEU A 226 20.97 -17.13 -6.68
C LEU A 226 21.94 -18.26 -7.08
N GLU A 227 23.01 -18.45 -6.32
CA GLU A 227 23.97 -19.55 -6.52
C GLU A 227 23.31 -20.92 -6.33
N LYS A 228 22.62 -21.15 -5.21
CA LYS A 228 21.86 -22.39 -4.97
C LYS A 228 20.79 -22.65 -6.03
N THR A 229 20.11 -21.60 -6.49
CA THR A 229 19.11 -21.72 -7.57
C THR A 229 19.80 -22.14 -8.86
N LYS A 230 20.98 -21.59 -9.19
CA LYS A 230 21.77 -21.94 -10.37
C LYS A 230 22.27 -23.39 -10.31
N GLU A 231 22.79 -23.85 -9.17
CA GLU A 231 23.21 -25.24 -8.96
C GLU A 231 22.04 -26.22 -9.16
N GLN A 232 20.88 -25.91 -8.59
CA GLN A 232 19.67 -26.73 -8.74
C GLN A 232 19.14 -26.70 -10.18
N VAL A 233 19.19 -25.55 -10.85
CA VAL A 233 18.84 -25.42 -12.28
C VAL A 233 19.74 -26.28 -13.16
N ALA A 234 21.03 -26.39 -12.85
CA ALA A 234 21.97 -27.25 -13.56
C ALA A 234 21.76 -28.76 -13.30
N GLY A 235 21.03 -29.13 -12.23
CA GLY A 235 20.77 -30.51 -11.84
C GLY A 235 19.43 -31.10 -12.32
N PHE A 236 18.57 -30.32 -12.99
CA PHE A 236 17.29 -30.83 -13.48
C PHE A 236 17.43 -31.71 -14.74
N PRO A 237 16.52 -32.69 -14.94
CA PRO A 237 16.40 -33.39 -16.21
C PRO A 237 16.03 -32.42 -17.35
N GLN A 238 16.30 -32.86 -18.59
CA GLN A 238 16.35 -32.03 -19.81
C GLN A 238 15.03 -31.30 -20.18
N GLU A 239 13.93 -31.62 -19.52
CA GLU A 239 12.61 -31.00 -19.68
C GLU A 239 12.05 -30.57 -18.31
N LEU A 240 12.47 -29.40 -17.81
CA LEU A 240 11.73 -28.71 -16.75
C LEU A 240 10.46 -28.08 -17.37
N ASP A 241 9.34 -28.15 -16.66
CA ASP A 241 8.09 -27.54 -17.10
C ASP A 241 8.29 -26.05 -17.44
N ARG A 242 7.80 -25.62 -18.61
CA ARG A 242 7.92 -24.24 -19.09
C ARG A 242 7.34 -23.23 -18.11
N GLU A 243 6.28 -23.56 -17.38
CA GLU A 243 5.69 -22.65 -16.40
C GLU A 243 6.61 -22.48 -15.18
N VAL A 244 7.28 -23.55 -14.74
CA VAL A 244 8.26 -23.52 -13.65
C VAL A 244 9.51 -22.75 -14.08
N GLN A 245 10.01 -22.97 -15.31
CA GLN A 245 11.13 -22.20 -15.88
C GLN A 245 10.80 -20.69 -15.93
N ALA A 246 9.61 -20.34 -16.44
CA ALA A 246 9.18 -18.95 -16.58
C ALA A 246 9.02 -18.26 -15.21
N GLU A 247 8.52 -18.96 -14.20
CA GLU A 247 8.34 -18.38 -12.87
C GLU A 247 9.65 -18.27 -12.08
N LEU A 248 10.57 -19.23 -12.21
CA LEU A 248 11.94 -19.12 -11.69
C LEU A 248 12.67 -17.91 -12.28
N ALA A 249 12.60 -17.70 -13.60
CA ALA A 249 13.25 -16.56 -14.26
C ALA A 249 12.75 -15.21 -13.70
N ARG A 250 11.44 -15.08 -13.47
CA ARG A 250 10.83 -13.87 -12.88
C ARG A 250 11.19 -13.66 -11.41
N LEU A 251 11.41 -14.73 -10.65
CA LEU A 251 11.87 -14.66 -9.25
C LEU A 251 13.34 -14.23 -9.17
N ILE A 252 14.19 -14.73 -10.07
CA ILE A 252 15.58 -14.29 -10.23
C ILE A 252 15.64 -12.79 -10.60
N GLU A 253 14.81 -12.34 -11.55
CA GLU A 253 14.67 -10.92 -11.91
C GLU A 253 14.36 -10.05 -10.68
N ILE A 254 13.39 -10.46 -9.86
CA ILE A 254 12.98 -9.73 -8.64
C ILE A 254 14.09 -9.69 -7.58
N LEU A 255 14.81 -10.79 -7.38
CA LEU A 255 15.96 -10.82 -6.46
C LEU A 255 17.11 -9.93 -6.96
N GLY A 256 17.39 -9.91 -8.27
CA GLY A 256 18.37 -8.99 -8.86
C GLY A 256 17.99 -7.51 -8.69
N ILE A 257 16.71 -7.16 -8.87
CA ILE A 257 16.21 -5.81 -8.59
C ILE A 257 16.36 -5.48 -7.09
N ALA A 258 16.12 -6.44 -6.19
CA ALA A 258 16.33 -6.26 -4.75
C ALA A 258 17.79 -5.96 -4.37
N GLN A 259 18.78 -6.57 -5.05
CA GLN A 259 20.20 -6.25 -4.84
C GLN A 259 20.52 -4.81 -5.27
N VAL A 260 20.02 -4.38 -6.43
CA VAL A 260 20.21 -3.00 -6.92
C VAL A 260 19.56 -1.99 -5.99
N GLU A 261 18.35 -2.28 -5.49
CA GLU A 261 17.66 -1.39 -4.56
C GLU A 261 18.41 -1.31 -3.20
N LEU A 262 18.95 -2.43 -2.70
CA LEU A 262 19.76 -2.46 -1.47
C LEU A 262 21.00 -1.57 -1.53
N MET A 263 21.65 -1.46 -2.68
CA MET A 263 22.79 -0.55 -2.86
C MET A 263 22.40 0.94 -2.85
N ASN A 264 21.12 1.27 -3.04
CA ASN A 264 20.60 2.63 -3.08
C ASN A 264 19.83 3.04 -1.81
N ILE A 265 19.59 2.11 -0.88
CA ILE A 265 18.81 2.37 0.34
C ILE A 265 19.66 3.06 1.41
N SER A 266 19.05 4.06 2.06
CA SER A 266 19.64 4.84 3.15
C SER A 266 18.79 4.86 4.43
N LYS A 267 17.67 4.12 4.46
CA LYS A 267 16.68 4.17 5.55
C LYS A 267 16.37 2.77 6.10
N PRO A 268 16.36 2.56 7.44
CA PRO A 268 16.06 1.26 8.05
C PRO A 268 14.73 0.63 7.62
N TRP A 269 13.68 1.45 7.44
CA TRP A 269 12.38 0.95 6.99
C TRP A 269 12.42 0.33 5.58
N ASP A 270 13.23 0.87 4.69
CA ASP A 270 13.35 0.36 3.32
C ASP A 270 14.20 -0.93 3.28
N ILE A 271 15.17 -1.06 4.20
CA ILE A 271 15.91 -2.33 4.43
C ILE A 271 14.93 -3.42 4.89
N MET A 272 14.05 -3.13 5.87
CA MET A 272 13.01 -4.09 6.30
C MET A 272 12.07 -4.47 5.15
N GLN A 273 11.70 -3.53 4.29
CA GLN A 273 10.88 -3.83 3.11
C GLN A 273 11.61 -4.79 2.17
N VAL A 274 12.86 -4.52 1.78
CA VAL A 274 13.62 -5.43 0.89
C VAL A 274 13.91 -6.77 1.57
N LYS A 275 14.14 -6.81 2.89
CA LYS A 275 14.23 -8.07 3.64
C LYS A 275 12.99 -8.94 3.44
N SER A 276 11.79 -8.36 3.53
CA SER A 276 10.53 -9.08 3.30
C SER A 276 10.38 -9.59 1.86
N VAL A 277 10.95 -8.87 0.88
CA VAL A 277 10.99 -9.29 -0.54
C VAL A 277 11.92 -10.49 -0.73
N VAL A 278 13.10 -10.48 -0.10
CA VAL A 278 14.05 -11.61 -0.14
C VAL A 278 13.46 -12.83 0.57
N ASP A 279 12.83 -12.64 1.74
CA ASP A 279 12.12 -13.71 2.47
C ASP A 279 11.01 -14.33 1.58
N ALA A 280 10.19 -13.52 0.92
CA ALA A 280 9.15 -14.00 0.01
C ALA A 280 9.71 -14.68 -1.25
N GLY A 281 10.79 -14.15 -1.83
CA GLY A 281 11.48 -14.72 -2.99
C GLY A 281 12.11 -16.08 -2.68
N GLU A 282 12.75 -16.23 -1.53
CA GLU A 282 13.31 -17.50 -1.06
C GLU A 282 12.22 -18.57 -0.89
N ILE A 283 11.09 -18.24 -0.26
CA ILE A 283 9.97 -19.18 -0.09
C ILE A 283 9.37 -19.54 -1.44
N ALA A 284 9.24 -18.58 -2.37
CA ALA A 284 8.73 -18.82 -3.71
C ALA A 284 9.63 -19.79 -4.50
N ILE A 285 10.95 -19.57 -4.51
CA ILE A 285 11.92 -20.48 -5.14
C ILE A 285 11.82 -21.88 -4.52
N LYS A 286 11.81 -21.97 -3.18
CA LYS A 286 11.65 -23.25 -2.46
C LYS A 286 10.36 -23.98 -2.84
N SER A 287 9.26 -23.25 -3.09
CA SER A 287 7.98 -23.84 -3.50
C SER A 287 7.94 -24.39 -4.93
N LEU A 288 8.95 -24.08 -5.76
CA LEU A 288 9.09 -24.61 -7.12
C LEU A 288 10.00 -25.86 -7.21
N ILE A 289 10.68 -26.23 -6.12
CA ILE A 289 11.61 -27.37 -6.08
C ILE A 289 10.85 -28.68 -5.74
N GLY A 290 11.14 -29.75 -6.48
CA GLY A 290 10.63 -31.10 -6.20
C GLY A 290 9.19 -31.32 -6.67
N LYS A 291 8.20 -30.81 -5.93
CA LYS A 291 6.78 -30.82 -6.32
C LYS A 291 6.30 -29.37 -6.47
N PRO A 292 6.34 -28.79 -7.67
CA PRO A 292 6.17 -27.35 -7.85
C PRO A 292 4.75 -26.89 -7.52
N ASN A 293 4.63 -25.92 -6.61
CA ASN A 293 3.39 -25.21 -6.31
C ASN A 293 3.41 -23.82 -6.96
N ILE A 294 3.12 -23.80 -8.27
CA ILE A 294 3.18 -22.61 -9.12
C ILE A 294 2.28 -21.48 -8.59
N ILE A 295 1.08 -21.81 -8.08
CA ILE A 295 0.13 -20.83 -7.53
C ILE A 295 0.69 -20.13 -6.28
N LEU A 296 1.39 -20.87 -5.40
CA LEU A 296 2.04 -20.29 -4.23
C LEU A 296 3.21 -19.38 -4.64
N ALA A 297 4.06 -19.86 -5.56
CA ALA A 297 5.18 -19.10 -6.10
C ALA A 297 4.72 -17.78 -6.73
N GLN A 298 3.67 -17.81 -7.56
CA GLN A 298 3.10 -16.62 -8.20
C GLN A 298 2.55 -15.58 -7.21
N LYS A 299 1.86 -16.04 -6.15
CA LYS A 299 1.35 -15.14 -5.09
C LYS A 299 2.49 -14.48 -4.31
N LEU A 300 3.52 -15.26 -3.96
CA LEU A 300 4.71 -14.74 -3.27
C LEU A 300 5.53 -13.81 -4.17
N ARG A 301 5.67 -14.12 -5.47
CA ARG A 301 6.27 -13.24 -6.48
C ARG A 301 5.55 -11.90 -6.55
N TYR A 302 4.21 -11.91 -6.60
CA TYR A 302 3.42 -10.68 -6.66
C TYR A 302 3.58 -9.85 -5.37
N ALA A 303 3.60 -10.49 -4.19
CA ALA A 303 3.87 -9.83 -2.93
C ALA A 303 5.28 -9.19 -2.90
N ALA A 304 6.31 -9.95 -3.30
CA ALA A 304 7.70 -9.47 -3.40
C ALA A 304 7.84 -8.29 -4.37
N ARG A 305 7.24 -8.39 -5.57
CA ARG A 305 7.23 -7.30 -6.58
C ARG A 305 6.49 -6.07 -6.07
N THR A 306 5.45 -6.23 -5.26
CA THR A 306 4.70 -5.13 -4.62
C THR A 306 5.50 -4.48 -3.49
N GLY A 307 6.28 -5.26 -2.74
CA GLY A 307 7.23 -4.75 -1.75
C GLY A 307 8.29 -3.84 -2.37
N LEU A 308 8.96 -4.30 -3.43
CA LEU A 308 9.95 -3.50 -4.17
C LEU A 308 9.37 -2.25 -4.84
N ARG A 309 8.10 -2.28 -5.24
CA ARG A 309 7.47 -1.09 -5.86
C ARG A 309 7.23 0.04 -4.84
N LYS A 310 7.07 -0.28 -3.55
CA LYS A 310 6.86 0.74 -2.50
C LYS A 310 8.10 1.57 -2.17
N THR A 311 9.30 1.07 -2.46
CA THR A 311 10.54 1.87 -2.32
C THR A 311 10.74 2.83 -3.50
N GLN A 312 10.15 2.55 -4.67
CA GLN A 312 10.27 3.36 -5.89
C GLN A 312 9.15 4.41 -6.07
N THR A 313 9.19 5.47 -5.26
CA THR A 313 8.17 6.53 -5.28
C THR A 313 8.23 7.39 -6.55
N GLY A 314 7.25 7.23 -7.45
CA GLY A 314 7.11 8.05 -8.66
C GLY A 314 5.67 8.09 -9.21
N PHE A 315 5.33 9.17 -9.93
CA PHE A 315 4.01 9.31 -10.56
C PHE A 315 3.74 8.21 -11.60
N TRP A 316 4.75 7.88 -12.41
CA TRP A 316 4.67 6.83 -13.41
C TRP A 316 4.57 5.42 -12.81
N THR A 317 5.22 5.16 -11.67
CA THR A 317 5.01 3.91 -10.89
C THR A 317 3.58 3.82 -10.39
N ARG A 318 3.00 4.90 -9.86
CA ARG A 318 1.60 4.95 -9.41
C ARG A 318 0.58 4.72 -10.55
N LEU A 319 0.90 5.16 -11.76
CA LEU A 319 0.09 4.95 -12.95
C LEU A 319 0.22 3.50 -13.47
N ALA A 320 1.40 2.90 -13.35
CA ALA A 320 1.63 1.48 -13.60
C ALA A 320 0.92 0.59 -12.55
N GLU A 321 0.93 0.97 -11.26
CA GLU A 321 0.19 0.31 -10.18
C GLU A 321 -1.31 0.31 -10.44
N PHE A 322 -1.89 1.46 -10.81
CA PHE A 322 -3.30 1.55 -11.19
C PHE A 322 -3.62 0.59 -12.34
N ARG A 323 -2.77 0.55 -13.38
CA ARG A 323 -2.93 -0.34 -14.53
C ARG A 323 -2.85 -1.82 -14.15
N ASP A 324 -1.84 -2.22 -13.38
CA ASP A 324 -1.61 -3.63 -12.96
C ASP A 324 -2.77 -4.13 -12.07
N ASN A 325 -3.23 -3.29 -11.14
CA ASN A 325 -4.36 -3.60 -10.26
C ASN A 325 -5.70 -3.61 -11.01
N LEU A 326 -5.87 -2.74 -12.00
CA LEU A 326 -7.06 -2.69 -12.86
C LEU A 326 -7.23 -3.95 -13.69
N PHE A 327 -6.12 -4.58 -14.12
CA PHE A 327 -6.20 -5.88 -14.79
C PHE A 327 -6.37 -7.01 -13.77
N HIS A 328 -5.52 -7.13 -12.75
CA HIS A 328 -5.42 -8.40 -12.00
C HIS A 328 -5.96 -8.41 -10.56
N SER A 329 -6.42 -7.28 -10.00
CA SER A 329 -6.78 -7.19 -8.57
C SER A 329 -8.18 -6.62 -8.30
N PHE A 330 -8.67 -5.69 -9.13
CA PHE A 330 -9.98 -5.06 -8.91
C PHE A 330 -11.15 -6.00 -9.26
N LYS A 331 -12.21 -5.96 -8.44
CA LYS A 331 -13.46 -6.70 -8.70
C LYS A 331 -14.12 -6.22 -10.00
N ILE A 332 -14.92 -7.09 -10.62
CA ILE A 332 -15.60 -6.83 -11.90
C ILE A 332 -16.42 -5.51 -11.85
N PRO A 333 -17.27 -5.23 -10.83
CA PRO A 333 -17.97 -3.95 -10.73
C PRO A 333 -17.05 -2.73 -10.65
N THR A 334 -15.89 -2.86 -9.99
CA THR A 334 -14.89 -1.78 -9.90
C THR A 334 -14.28 -1.49 -11.26
N LYS A 335 -13.97 -2.52 -12.06
CA LYS A 335 -13.49 -2.36 -13.45
C LYS A 335 -14.55 -1.65 -14.32
N VAL A 336 -15.83 -2.04 -14.19
CA VAL A 336 -16.96 -1.40 -14.89
C VAL A 336 -17.11 0.07 -14.47
N LEU A 337 -17.02 0.39 -13.17
CA LEU A 337 -17.13 1.75 -12.65
C LEU A 337 -15.99 2.66 -13.14
N ILE A 338 -14.76 2.14 -13.24
CA ILE A 338 -13.63 2.89 -13.80
C ILE A 338 -13.88 3.19 -15.29
N GLY A 339 -14.34 2.21 -16.07
CA GLY A 339 -14.71 2.41 -17.47
C GLY A 339 -15.80 3.49 -17.63
N LEU A 340 -16.81 3.45 -16.76
CA LEU A 340 -17.90 4.43 -16.72
C LEU A 340 -17.39 5.87 -16.47
N VAL A 341 -16.49 6.06 -15.50
CA VAL A 341 -15.89 7.38 -15.19
C VAL A 341 -15.09 7.91 -16.38
N LEU A 342 -14.42 7.03 -17.13
CA LEU A 342 -13.68 7.39 -18.35
C LEU A 342 -14.59 7.66 -19.57
N ALA A 343 -15.82 7.16 -19.59
CA ALA A 343 -16.71 7.27 -20.74
C ALA A 343 -17.11 8.72 -21.06
N LEU A 344 -17.42 9.54 -20.03
CA LEU A 344 -17.84 10.93 -20.21
C LEU A 344 -16.70 11.83 -20.77
N PRO A 345 -15.48 11.84 -20.19
CA PRO A 345 -14.35 12.57 -20.76
C PRO A 345 -13.95 12.07 -22.16
N LEU A 346 -14.00 10.75 -22.40
CA LEU A 346 -13.66 10.19 -23.71
C LEU A 346 -14.66 10.63 -24.78
N ASN A 347 -15.97 10.56 -24.49
CA ASN A 347 -17.00 10.99 -25.43
C ASN A 347 -16.90 12.50 -25.74
N TRP A 348 -16.66 13.32 -24.71
CA TRP A 348 -16.37 14.75 -24.88
C TRP A 348 -15.15 15.00 -25.77
N GLY A 349 -14.07 14.23 -25.59
CA GLY A 349 -12.87 14.30 -26.43
C GLY A 349 -13.13 13.90 -27.89
N ILE A 350 -13.93 12.85 -28.11
CA ILE A 350 -14.34 12.40 -29.46
C ILE A 350 -15.13 13.50 -30.16
N MET A 351 -16.14 14.08 -29.51
CA MET A 351 -16.98 15.15 -30.08
C MET A 351 -16.21 16.43 -30.41
N ASN A 352 -15.17 16.75 -29.64
CA ASN A 352 -14.31 17.92 -29.88
C ASN A 352 -13.12 17.63 -30.81
N SER A 353 -12.95 16.40 -31.29
CA SER A 353 -11.93 16.08 -32.30
C SER A 353 -12.28 16.74 -33.65
N LEU A 354 -11.26 17.22 -34.38
CA LEU A 354 -11.43 17.92 -35.65
C LEU A 354 -12.40 17.22 -36.63
N PRO A 355 -12.28 15.91 -36.93
CA PRO A 355 -13.15 15.26 -37.91
C PRO A 355 -14.62 15.20 -37.48
N VAL A 356 -14.89 14.99 -36.19
CA VAL A 356 -16.25 14.91 -35.65
C VAL A 356 -16.85 16.30 -35.51
N LYS A 357 -16.05 17.29 -35.12
CA LYS A 357 -16.45 18.69 -35.04
C LYS A 357 -16.88 19.23 -36.40
N ASP A 358 -16.07 19.00 -37.44
CA ASP A 358 -16.38 19.44 -38.81
C ASP A 358 -17.66 18.75 -39.33
N LEU A 359 -17.83 17.45 -39.05
CA LEU A 359 -19.05 16.71 -39.40
C LEU A 359 -20.29 17.28 -38.69
N LEU A 360 -20.24 17.51 -37.37
CA LEU A 360 -21.37 18.05 -36.61
C LEU A 360 -21.69 19.50 -37.00
N MET A 361 -20.69 20.31 -37.32
CA MET A 361 -20.88 21.69 -37.82
C MET A 361 -21.41 21.75 -39.26
N SER A 362 -21.32 20.66 -40.03
CA SER A 362 -21.90 20.56 -41.38
C SER A 362 -23.41 20.28 -41.39
N LEU A 363 -23.98 19.86 -40.26
CA LEU A 363 -25.40 19.52 -40.15
C LEU A 363 -26.29 20.78 -40.18
N PRO A 364 -27.51 20.69 -40.74
CA PRO A 364 -28.46 21.79 -40.73
C PRO A 364 -28.87 22.18 -39.29
N PRO A 365 -29.28 23.45 -39.07
CA PRO A 365 -29.69 23.93 -37.76
C PRO A 365 -30.99 23.25 -37.29
N ILE A 366 -31.03 22.88 -36.02
CA ILE A 366 -32.21 22.27 -35.39
C ILE A 366 -33.20 23.38 -35.01
N ASN A 367 -34.27 23.53 -35.78
CA ASN A 367 -35.39 24.46 -35.57
C ASN A 367 -35.01 25.94 -35.31
N THR A 368 -34.63 26.65 -36.38
CA THR A 368 -34.91 28.09 -36.49
C THR A 368 -35.62 28.38 -37.81
N GLU A 369 -36.77 29.05 -37.74
CA GLU A 369 -37.54 29.43 -38.93
C GLU A 369 -36.76 30.45 -39.79
N GLY A 370 -36.56 30.11 -41.06
CA GLY A 370 -36.63 31.10 -42.15
C GLY A 370 -35.63 32.26 -42.19
N LYS A 371 -34.38 32.09 -41.73
CA LYS A 371 -33.30 33.08 -41.99
C LYS A 371 -32.11 32.44 -42.71
N SER A 372 -31.96 32.75 -44.00
CA SER A 372 -30.97 32.18 -44.92
C SER A 372 -29.54 32.74 -44.77
N ASN A 373 -29.26 33.51 -43.73
CA ASN A 373 -27.94 34.11 -43.49
C ASN A 373 -27.31 33.44 -42.26
N GLN A 374 -26.63 32.31 -42.47
CA GLN A 374 -25.88 31.62 -41.41
C GLN A 374 -24.66 32.45 -41.00
N ASN A 375 -24.70 33.07 -39.83
CA ASN A 375 -23.49 33.64 -39.22
C ASN A 375 -22.68 32.54 -38.52
N THR A 376 -21.38 32.79 -38.28
CA THR A 376 -20.50 31.85 -37.57
C THR A 376 -21.01 31.51 -36.16
N GLU A 377 -21.70 32.46 -35.53
CA GLU A 377 -22.27 32.35 -34.18
C GLU A 377 -23.43 31.33 -34.10
N ASP A 378 -24.29 31.27 -35.13
CA ASP A 378 -25.39 30.30 -35.20
C ASP A 378 -24.88 28.85 -35.32
N LYS A 379 -23.76 28.65 -36.03
CA LYS A 379 -23.13 27.33 -36.20
C LYS A 379 -22.52 26.82 -34.89
N ASP A 380 -21.90 27.71 -34.11
CA ASP A 380 -21.37 27.33 -32.78
C ASP A 380 -22.51 27.03 -31.79
N GLY A 381 -23.64 27.75 -31.87
CA GLY A 381 -24.85 27.44 -31.12
C GLY A 381 -25.42 26.03 -31.42
N ASN A 382 -25.58 25.69 -32.70
CA ASN A 382 -26.04 24.35 -33.12
C ASN A 382 -25.06 23.24 -32.67
N PHE A 383 -23.75 23.49 -32.81
CA PHE A 383 -22.72 22.55 -32.36
C PHE A 383 -22.77 22.27 -30.85
N ARG A 384 -22.95 23.32 -30.02
CA ARG A 384 -23.14 23.17 -28.57
C ARG A 384 -24.40 22.38 -28.23
N LEU A 385 -25.51 22.60 -28.94
CA LEU A 385 -26.76 21.85 -28.77
C LEU A 385 -26.58 20.36 -29.08
N LEU A 386 -25.89 20.03 -30.17
CA LEU A 386 -25.55 18.66 -30.55
C LEU A 386 -24.70 17.96 -29.48
N ILE A 387 -23.66 18.62 -28.97
CA ILE A 387 -22.85 18.11 -27.85
C ILE A 387 -23.71 17.86 -26.60
N LEU A 388 -24.60 18.79 -26.25
CA LEU A 388 -25.47 18.65 -25.08
C LEU A 388 -26.39 17.42 -25.21
N ILE A 389 -26.96 17.18 -26.39
CA ILE A 389 -27.80 16.00 -26.66
C ILE A 389 -26.99 14.70 -26.57
N LEU A 390 -25.82 14.64 -27.22
CA LEU A 390 -24.92 13.48 -27.18
C LEU A 390 -24.45 13.17 -25.74
N MET A 391 -24.01 14.19 -24.98
CA MET A 391 -23.60 14.03 -23.58
C MET A 391 -24.75 13.61 -22.67
N THR A 392 -25.97 14.11 -22.93
CA THR A 392 -27.17 13.76 -22.14
C THR A 392 -27.62 12.32 -22.41
N GLY A 393 -27.52 11.84 -23.66
CA GLY A 393 -27.70 10.43 -23.99
C GLY A 393 -26.63 9.54 -23.35
N THR A 394 -25.37 9.98 -23.32
CA THR A 394 -24.31 9.24 -22.61
C THR A 394 -24.51 9.20 -21.10
N LEU A 395 -25.04 10.27 -20.50
CA LEU A 395 -25.44 10.28 -19.09
C LEU A 395 -26.59 9.29 -18.83
N GLY A 396 -27.59 9.21 -19.72
CA GLY A 396 -28.64 8.20 -19.64
C GLY A 396 -28.10 6.77 -19.70
N GLY A 397 -27.18 6.49 -20.64
CA GLY A 397 -26.50 5.20 -20.73
C GLY A 397 -25.63 4.88 -19.51
N ALA A 398 -25.00 5.90 -18.91
CA ALA A 398 -24.24 5.76 -17.67
C ALA A 398 -25.13 5.41 -16.47
N VAL A 399 -26.27 6.09 -16.29
CA VAL A 399 -27.25 5.77 -15.25
C VAL A 399 -27.85 4.39 -15.47
N SER A 400 -28.20 4.04 -16.71
CA SER A 400 -28.65 2.69 -17.09
C SER A 400 -27.66 1.62 -16.62
N LEU A 401 -26.37 1.82 -16.84
CA LEU A 401 -25.33 0.89 -16.38
C LEU A 401 -25.22 0.83 -14.84
N LEU A 402 -25.27 1.97 -14.16
CA LEU A 402 -25.20 2.05 -12.69
C LEU A 402 -26.33 1.27 -11.99
N THR A 403 -27.56 1.35 -12.52
CA THR A 403 -28.73 0.66 -11.91
C THR A 403 -28.61 -0.87 -11.86
N ARG A 404 -27.68 -1.45 -12.62
CA ARG A 404 -27.41 -2.90 -12.70
C ARG A 404 -25.95 -3.25 -12.44
N LEU A 405 -25.21 -2.38 -11.75
CA LEU A 405 -23.79 -2.63 -11.44
C LEU A 405 -23.60 -3.92 -10.61
N GLN A 406 -24.62 -4.30 -9.85
CA GLN A 406 -24.69 -5.53 -9.05
C GLN A 406 -24.87 -6.81 -9.91
N ASP A 407 -25.48 -6.72 -11.09
CA ASP A 407 -25.70 -7.87 -11.99
C ASP A 407 -24.39 -8.43 -12.54
N PHE A 408 -23.31 -7.63 -12.51
CA PHE A 408 -21.93 -8.01 -12.85
C PHE A 408 -21.19 -8.76 -11.73
N ASP A 409 -21.75 -8.82 -10.52
CA ASP A 409 -21.24 -9.58 -9.36
C ASP A 409 -22.00 -10.91 -9.17
N ASP A 410 -23.05 -11.21 -9.96
CA ASP A 410 -23.80 -12.48 -9.86
C ASP A 410 -23.00 -13.63 -10.50
N PRO A 411 -22.61 -14.68 -9.74
CA PRO A 411 -21.87 -15.83 -10.28
C PRO A 411 -22.66 -16.64 -11.34
N LYS A 412 -23.98 -16.45 -11.47
CA LYS A 412 -24.77 -17.04 -12.58
C LYS A 412 -24.60 -16.31 -13.90
N ASN A 413 -24.17 -15.04 -13.87
CA ASN A 413 -23.93 -14.19 -15.03
C ASN A 413 -22.44 -14.10 -15.39
N GLN A 414 -21.62 -15.01 -14.87
CA GLN A 414 -20.15 -15.04 -15.01
C GLN A 414 -19.70 -15.46 -16.42
N LYS A 415 -20.12 -14.69 -17.43
CA LYS A 415 -19.79 -14.82 -18.85
C LYS A 415 -18.55 -14.00 -19.25
N TYR A 416 -17.86 -13.44 -18.24
CA TYR A 416 -16.88 -12.36 -18.37
C TYR A 416 -15.65 -12.63 -17.49
N ASP A 417 -14.99 -13.77 -17.70
CA ASP A 417 -13.69 -14.11 -17.07
C ASP A 417 -12.51 -13.32 -17.69
N ASP A 418 -12.73 -12.54 -18.75
CA ASP A 418 -11.71 -11.69 -19.38
C ASP A 418 -11.35 -10.47 -18.53
N ASP A 419 -10.06 -10.31 -18.22
CA ASP A 419 -9.55 -9.26 -17.33
C ASP A 419 -9.84 -7.81 -17.78
N LEU A 420 -10.04 -7.60 -19.09
CA LEU A 420 -10.15 -6.29 -19.73
C LEU A 420 -11.58 -5.97 -20.19
N LEU A 421 -12.40 -6.98 -20.46
CA LEU A 421 -13.74 -6.82 -21.05
C LEU A 421 -14.72 -6.00 -20.17
N PRO A 422 -14.76 -6.15 -18.83
CA PRO A 422 -15.61 -5.32 -17.96
C PRO A 422 -15.27 -3.81 -18.04
N LEU A 423 -14.00 -3.45 -18.25
CA LEU A 423 -13.59 -2.07 -18.44
C LEU A 423 -14.14 -1.51 -19.76
N ILE A 424 -14.00 -2.26 -20.86
CA ILE A 424 -14.56 -1.87 -22.17
C ILE A 424 -16.08 -1.74 -22.08
N ILE A 425 -16.76 -2.65 -21.37
CA ILE A 425 -18.20 -2.60 -21.15
C ILE A 425 -18.60 -1.30 -20.42
N GLY A 426 -17.85 -0.95 -19.36
CA GLY A 426 -18.03 0.31 -18.63
C GLY A 426 -17.86 1.55 -19.50
N LEU A 427 -16.88 1.53 -20.40
CA LEU A 427 -16.52 2.64 -21.27
C LEU A 427 -17.48 2.82 -22.45
N THR A 428 -17.84 1.73 -23.13
CA THR A 428 -18.51 1.77 -24.46
C THR A 428 -20.02 1.84 -24.37
N LYS A 429 -20.65 1.22 -23.37
CA LYS A 429 -22.12 1.23 -23.23
C LYS A 429 -22.72 2.63 -23.02
N PRO A 430 -22.12 3.53 -22.20
CA PRO A 430 -22.57 4.91 -22.13
C PRO A 430 -22.40 5.67 -23.46
N ILE A 431 -21.31 5.43 -24.19
CA ILE A 431 -21.07 6.08 -25.50
C ILE A 431 -22.15 5.66 -26.50
N LEU A 432 -22.53 4.38 -26.54
CA LEU A 432 -23.65 3.86 -27.34
C LEU A 432 -24.98 4.55 -27.02
N GLY A 433 -25.26 4.85 -25.74
CA GLY A 433 -26.42 5.64 -25.33
C GLY A 433 -26.45 7.05 -25.92
N GLY A 434 -25.29 7.71 -25.99
CA GLY A 434 -25.12 9.00 -26.66
C GLY A 434 -25.38 8.92 -28.17
N SER A 435 -24.78 7.93 -28.83
CA SER A 435 -25.00 7.67 -30.26
C SER A 435 -26.47 7.39 -30.59
N PHE A 436 -27.19 6.68 -29.71
CA PHE A 436 -28.61 6.41 -29.91
C PHE A 436 -29.48 7.65 -29.69
N ALA A 437 -29.16 8.52 -28.72
CA ALA A 437 -29.81 9.81 -28.57
C ALA A 437 -29.64 10.71 -29.81
N PHE A 438 -28.44 10.72 -30.39
CA PHE A 438 -28.17 11.42 -31.66
C PHE A 438 -28.93 10.80 -32.85
N PHE A 439 -29.06 9.47 -32.91
CA PHE A 439 -29.90 8.79 -33.90
C PHE A 439 -31.39 9.17 -33.80
N ILE A 440 -31.94 9.22 -32.58
CA ILE A 440 -33.32 9.70 -32.35
C ILE A 440 -33.47 11.16 -32.80
N LEU A 441 -32.50 12.02 -32.52
CA LEU A 441 -32.49 13.41 -32.99
C LEU A 441 -32.51 13.51 -34.52
N LEU A 442 -31.73 12.66 -35.22
CA LEU A 442 -31.76 12.62 -36.69
C LEU A 442 -33.14 12.18 -37.20
N ILE A 443 -33.77 11.15 -36.61
CA ILE A 443 -35.13 10.73 -36.97
C ILE A 443 -36.13 11.89 -36.80
N LEU A 444 -36.10 12.59 -35.65
CA LEU A 444 -37.01 13.71 -35.38
C LEU A 444 -36.86 14.86 -36.37
N ASN A 445 -35.65 15.11 -36.89
CA ASN A 445 -35.37 16.18 -37.87
C ASN A 445 -35.49 15.74 -39.35
N SER A 446 -35.81 14.48 -39.64
CA SER A 446 -35.69 13.91 -41.00
C SER A 446 -36.96 13.94 -41.87
N ASN A 447 -38.04 14.59 -41.43
CA ASN A 447 -39.40 14.46 -42.00
C ASN A 447 -39.99 13.02 -42.03
N ILE A 448 -39.28 12.02 -41.51
CA ILE A 448 -39.77 10.62 -41.39
C ILE A 448 -40.73 10.48 -40.18
N SER A 449 -40.53 11.29 -39.14
CA SER A 449 -41.37 11.26 -37.94
C SER A 449 -42.62 12.13 -38.11
N PRO A 450 -43.84 11.63 -37.81
CA PRO A 450 -45.06 12.44 -37.77
C PRO A 450 -45.16 13.33 -36.51
N LEU A 451 -44.15 13.30 -35.63
CA LEU A 451 -44.10 14.09 -34.41
C LEU A 451 -43.63 15.52 -34.71
N GLU A 452 -44.56 16.40 -35.10
CA GLU A 452 -44.33 17.85 -35.07
C GLU A 452 -44.13 18.31 -33.61
N ILE A 453 -42.88 18.35 -33.14
CA ILE A 453 -42.51 19.06 -31.92
C ILE A 453 -42.48 20.56 -32.25
N ARG A 454 -43.68 21.12 -32.41
CA ARG A 454 -43.95 22.43 -33.03
C ARG A 454 -43.53 23.58 -32.11
N GLY A 455 -42.46 24.29 -32.47
CA GLY A 455 -42.08 25.54 -31.82
C GLY A 455 -43.06 26.66 -32.18
N GLY A 456 -43.91 27.06 -31.23
CA GLY A 456 -44.75 28.25 -31.37
C GLY A 456 -43.96 29.54 -31.09
N THR A 457 -44.32 30.61 -31.78
CA THR A 457 -43.61 31.91 -31.87
C THR A 457 -43.62 32.80 -30.61
N GLU A 458 -43.36 32.22 -29.44
CA GLU A 458 -43.22 32.94 -28.16
C GLU A 458 -41.89 32.60 -27.47
N ASP A 459 -41.08 33.63 -27.18
CA ASP A 459 -39.70 33.52 -26.64
C ASP A 459 -39.56 32.59 -25.42
N ASN A 460 -40.60 32.44 -24.62
CA ASN A 460 -40.58 31.66 -23.39
C ASN A 460 -40.72 30.13 -23.61
N ARG A 461 -40.98 29.67 -24.84
CA ARG A 461 -41.14 28.22 -25.15
C ARG A 461 -39.88 27.54 -25.68
N ASN A 462 -38.85 28.30 -26.09
CA ASN A 462 -37.59 27.74 -26.58
C ASN A 462 -36.88 26.87 -25.53
N GLY A 463 -36.97 27.26 -24.25
CA GLY A 463 -36.50 26.43 -23.13
C GLY A 463 -37.26 25.10 -23.03
N ILE A 464 -38.58 25.10 -23.21
CA ILE A 464 -39.42 23.89 -23.13
C ILE A 464 -39.03 22.89 -24.23
N TYR A 465 -38.79 23.37 -25.45
CA TYR A 465 -38.30 22.55 -26.57
C TYR A 465 -36.93 21.92 -26.25
N LEU A 466 -35.99 22.71 -25.73
CA LEU A 466 -34.67 22.23 -25.30
C LEU A 466 -34.75 21.18 -24.19
N TYR A 467 -35.52 21.42 -23.13
CA TYR A 467 -35.70 20.46 -22.04
C TYR A 467 -36.40 19.17 -22.50
N GLY A 468 -37.34 19.27 -23.46
CA GLY A 468 -37.95 18.12 -24.11
C GLY A 468 -36.95 17.27 -24.89
N LEU A 469 -36.12 17.90 -25.73
CA LEU A 469 -35.04 17.20 -26.45
C LEU A 469 -34.02 16.56 -25.51
N LEU A 470 -33.60 17.25 -24.45
CA LEU A 470 -32.66 16.70 -23.46
C LEU A 470 -33.27 15.52 -22.68
N THR A 471 -34.56 15.58 -22.37
CA THR A 471 -35.27 14.47 -21.72
C THR A 471 -35.37 13.26 -22.65
N MET A 472 -35.74 13.47 -23.92
CA MET A 472 -35.75 12.42 -24.94
C MET A 472 -34.35 11.83 -25.17
N ALA A 473 -33.30 12.67 -25.16
CA ALA A 473 -31.92 12.23 -25.26
C ALA A 473 -31.50 11.36 -24.07
N PHE A 474 -31.82 11.79 -22.84
CA PHE A 474 -31.54 11.03 -21.62
C PHE A 474 -32.22 9.66 -21.64
N VAL A 475 -33.51 9.61 -22.00
CA VAL A 475 -34.28 8.37 -22.14
C VAL A 475 -33.69 7.49 -23.25
N ALA A 476 -33.35 8.06 -24.41
CA ALA A 476 -32.67 7.34 -25.49
C ALA A 476 -31.30 6.76 -25.07
N GLY A 477 -30.65 7.36 -24.07
CA GLY A 477 -29.47 6.82 -23.41
C GLY A 477 -29.67 5.42 -22.80
N PHE A 478 -30.89 5.10 -22.35
CA PHE A 478 -31.24 3.76 -21.85
C PHE A 478 -31.48 2.74 -22.97
N SER A 479 -31.27 3.08 -24.26
CA SER A 479 -31.52 2.20 -25.42
C SER A 479 -31.03 0.76 -25.30
N GLU A 480 -29.85 0.55 -24.72
CA GLU A 480 -29.28 -0.80 -24.49
C GLU A 480 -30.12 -1.67 -23.53
N ARG A 481 -30.99 -1.05 -22.73
CA ARG A 481 -32.01 -1.72 -21.92
C ARG A 481 -33.41 -1.55 -22.51
N LEU A 482 -33.79 -0.34 -22.95
CA LEU A 482 -35.09 -0.05 -23.53
C LEU A 482 -35.37 -0.88 -24.78
N ILE A 483 -34.41 -1.11 -25.67
CA ILE A 483 -34.63 -1.91 -26.87
C ILE A 483 -34.86 -3.38 -26.50
N PRO A 484 -34.01 -4.06 -25.71
CA PRO A 484 -34.34 -5.41 -25.22
C PRO A 484 -35.59 -5.47 -24.36
N ASP A 485 -35.86 -4.51 -23.48
CA ASP A 485 -37.07 -4.51 -22.64
C ASP A 485 -38.34 -4.21 -23.46
N LEU A 486 -38.26 -3.39 -24.52
CA LEU A 486 -39.34 -3.21 -25.49
C LEU A 486 -39.52 -4.43 -26.39
N ILE A 487 -38.45 -5.07 -26.86
CA ILE A 487 -38.54 -6.33 -27.61
C ILE A 487 -39.11 -7.42 -26.72
N ASN A 488 -38.65 -7.56 -25.48
CA ASN A 488 -39.17 -8.52 -24.50
C ASN A 488 -40.62 -8.18 -24.08
N GLN A 489 -41.00 -6.91 -24.03
CA GLN A 489 -42.39 -6.52 -23.76
C GLN A 489 -43.28 -6.67 -24.98
N VAL A 490 -42.81 -6.41 -26.18
CA VAL A 490 -43.53 -6.64 -27.44
C VAL A 490 -43.62 -8.13 -27.70
N GLU A 491 -42.56 -8.91 -27.51
CA GLU A 491 -42.58 -10.37 -27.54
C GLU A 491 -43.54 -10.88 -26.48
N LYS A 492 -43.37 -10.54 -25.19
CA LYS A 492 -44.35 -10.90 -24.16
C LYS A 492 -45.75 -10.44 -24.51
N LYS A 493 -45.96 -9.28 -25.13
CA LYS A 493 -47.28 -8.74 -25.53
C LYS A 493 -47.73 -9.21 -26.91
N VAL A 494 -46.94 -9.97 -27.67
CA VAL A 494 -47.30 -10.61 -28.95
C VAL A 494 -47.50 -12.11 -28.73
N THR A 495 -46.71 -12.75 -27.87
CA THR A 495 -47.04 -14.03 -27.24
C THR A 495 -48.28 -13.89 -26.38
N VAL A 496 -48.38 -12.81 -25.58
CA VAL A 496 -49.59 -12.50 -24.82
C VAL A 496 -50.65 -11.84 -25.67
N GLU A 497 -50.48 -11.17 -26.81
CA GLU A 497 -51.64 -10.81 -27.68
C GLU A 497 -52.08 -11.97 -28.56
N ALA A 498 -51.20 -12.87 -28.98
CA ALA A 498 -51.58 -14.22 -29.39
C ALA A 498 -52.28 -15.01 -28.25
N SER A 499 -52.22 -14.53 -27.01
CA SER A 499 -52.96 -15.06 -25.84
C SER A 499 -53.98 -14.06 -25.21
N SER A 500 -54.20 -12.86 -25.76
CA SER A 500 -54.97 -11.75 -25.14
C SER A 500 -55.76 -10.87 -26.13
N THR A 501 -55.47 -10.99 -27.43
CA THR A 501 -56.56 -11.09 -28.44
C THR A 501 -57.26 -12.45 -28.39
N GLY A 502 -56.93 -13.29 -27.39
CA GLY A 502 -57.96 -13.96 -26.62
C GLY A 502 -58.28 -13.21 -25.31
N ARG A 503 -59.47 -12.64 -25.10
CA ARG A 503 -60.67 -13.48 -24.86
C ARG A 503 -60.36 -14.94 -25.17
N GLY A 504 -59.57 -15.57 -24.29
CA GLY A 504 -58.83 -16.80 -24.60
C GLY A 504 -59.75 -17.69 -25.40
N LEU A 505 -59.42 -17.97 -26.67
CA LEU A 505 -60.23 -18.91 -27.44
C LEU A 505 -60.27 -20.16 -26.55
N PRO A 506 -61.45 -20.57 -26.05
CA PRO A 506 -61.62 -21.94 -25.60
C PRO A 506 -61.00 -22.83 -26.68
N PRO A 507 -60.27 -23.89 -26.31
CA PRO A 507 -59.55 -24.73 -27.27
C PRO A 507 -60.48 -24.96 -28.46
N ALA A 508 -60.06 -24.49 -29.64
CA ALA A 508 -61.00 -24.22 -30.73
C ALA A 508 -61.88 -25.46 -30.92
N ILE A 509 -63.20 -25.31 -30.80
CA ILE A 509 -64.07 -26.48 -30.75
C ILE A 509 -63.88 -27.25 -32.05
N LEU A 510 -63.46 -28.51 -31.94
CA LEU A 510 -63.21 -29.39 -33.07
C LEU A 510 -64.18 -30.56 -32.99
N ILE A 511 -64.88 -30.80 -34.10
CA ILE A 511 -65.63 -32.04 -34.32
C ILE A 511 -64.72 -32.97 -35.11
N ALA A 512 -64.47 -34.16 -34.57
CA ALA A 512 -63.67 -35.20 -35.20
C ALA A 512 -64.56 -36.42 -35.55
N PRO A 513 -64.53 -36.93 -36.79
CA PRO A 513 -63.84 -36.36 -37.95
C PRO A 513 -64.50 -35.06 -38.44
N SER A 514 -63.72 -34.17 -39.06
CA SER A 514 -64.23 -32.89 -39.62
C SER A 514 -65.00 -33.07 -40.92
N SER A 515 -64.81 -34.19 -41.61
CA SER A 515 -65.65 -34.66 -42.71
C SER A 515 -65.80 -36.18 -42.70
N ALA A 516 -66.95 -36.67 -43.15
CA ALA A 516 -67.22 -38.09 -43.32
C ALA A 516 -68.04 -38.33 -44.58
N THR A 517 -67.90 -39.52 -45.17
CA THR A 517 -68.71 -39.98 -46.31
C THR A 517 -69.54 -41.16 -45.86
N LEU A 518 -70.86 -41.09 -46.04
CA LEU A 518 -71.81 -42.08 -45.49
C LEU A 518 -72.86 -42.50 -46.52
N ALA A 519 -73.09 -43.81 -46.60
CA ALA A 519 -74.23 -44.38 -47.30
C ALA A 519 -75.57 -43.96 -46.64
N LEU A 520 -76.68 -44.05 -47.37
CA LEU A 520 -78.03 -43.86 -46.82
C LEU A 520 -78.28 -44.82 -45.64
N ASN A 521 -78.92 -44.32 -44.58
CA ASN A 521 -79.02 -44.98 -43.26
C ASN A 521 -77.69 -45.29 -42.53
N GLY A 522 -76.54 -44.88 -43.06
CA GLY A 522 -75.23 -45.02 -42.42
C GLY A 522 -75.12 -44.22 -41.12
N ILE A 523 -74.31 -44.71 -40.18
CA ILE A 523 -74.16 -44.14 -38.83
C ILE A 523 -72.71 -43.75 -38.59
N GLN A 524 -72.47 -42.54 -38.08
CA GLN A 524 -71.14 -42.03 -37.71
C GLN A 524 -71.15 -41.43 -36.30
N GLU A 525 -70.20 -41.85 -35.46
CA GLU A 525 -69.90 -41.19 -34.19
C GLU A 525 -68.95 -40.00 -34.43
N PHE A 526 -69.23 -38.89 -33.78
CA PHE A 526 -68.45 -37.66 -33.80
C PHE A 526 -68.06 -37.27 -32.37
N ILE A 527 -66.78 -36.94 -32.18
CA ILE A 527 -66.22 -36.51 -30.89
C ILE A 527 -65.98 -35.00 -30.95
N ILE A 528 -66.33 -34.29 -29.88
CA ILE A 528 -66.14 -32.86 -29.72
C ILE A 528 -65.05 -32.64 -28.69
N ASN A 529 -64.00 -31.92 -29.08
CA ASN A 529 -62.96 -31.47 -28.17
C ASN A 529 -62.94 -29.94 -28.10
N PRO A 530 -62.78 -29.34 -26.90
CA PRO A 530 -62.64 -29.97 -25.58
C PRO A 530 -63.98 -30.54 -25.07
N VAL A 531 -63.96 -31.26 -23.94
CA VAL A 531 -65.20 -31.68 -23.25
C VAL A 531 -65.90 -30.45 -22.66
N GLY A 532 -67.21 -30.31 -22.91
CA GLY A 532 -68.02 -29.16 -22.48
C GLY A 532 -69.46 -29.26 -22.99
N ASN A 533 -70.37 -28.43 -22.49
CA ASN A 533 -71.77 -28.48 -22.94
C ASN A 533 -71.93 -27.91 -24.36
N TYR A 534 -72.41 -28.74 -25.28
CA TYR A 534 -72.68 -28.37 -26.67
C TYR A 534 -74.13 -28.64 -27.08
N THR A 535 -74.71 -27.73 -27.85
CA THR A 535 -75.97 -27.93 -28.59
C THR A 535 -75.65 -28.22 -30.06
N ILE A 536 -76.21 -29.31 -30.61
CA ILE A 536 -75.91 -29.80 -31.96
C ILE A 536 -77.08 -29.51 -32.90
N THR A 537 -76.80 -28.97 -34.09
CA THR A 537 -77.79 -28.72 -35.15
C THR A 537 -77.31 -29.27 -36.50
N ILE A 538 -78.27 -29.60 -37.37
CA ILE A 538 -78.02 -30.13 -38.72
C ILE A 538 -78.60 -29.14 -39.74
N SER A 539 -77.86 -28.87 -40.82
CA SER A 539 -78.35 -28.12 -41.98
C SER A 539 -78.08 -28.91 -43.28
N PRO A 540 -79.09 -29.16 -44.14
CA PRO A 540 -80.48 -28.72 -44.02
C PRO A 540 -81.25 -29.41 -42.87
N PRO A 541 -82.25 -28.74 -42.23
CA PRO A 541 -83.07 -29.38 -41.21
C PRO A 541 -83.88 -30.55 -41.80
N GLY A 542 -83.88 -31.69 -41.10
CA GLY A 542 -84.53 -32.93 -41.55
C GLY A 542 -83.67 -33.84 -42.43
N SER A 543 -82.46 -33.43 -42.81
CA SER A 543 -81.53 -34.24 -43.62
C SER A 543 -80.81 -35.36 -42.84
N GLY A 544 -81.45 -35.98 -41.85
CA GLY A 544 -80.84 -37.00 -40.97
C GLY A 544 -81.21 -36.80 -39.50
N THR A 545 -80.76 -37.70 -38.63
CA THR A 545 -81.06 -37.65 -37.19
C THR A 545 -79.79 -37.73 -36.33
N ILE A 546 -79.75 -36.96 -35.25
CA ILE A 546 -78.74 -37.10 -34.19
C ILE A 546 -79.37 -37.76 -32.96
N ASN A 547 -78.59 -38.61 -32.28
CA ASN A 547 -79.07 -39.33 -31.10
C ASN A 547 -79.37 -38.41 -29.91
N GLN A 548 -78.64 -37.31 -29.76
CA GLN A 548 -78.81 -36.32 -28.70
C GLN A 548 -78.53 -34.91 -29.24
N THR A 549 -79.43 -33.96 -28.98
CA THR A 549 -79.28 -32.55 -29.39
C THR A 549 -78.41 -31.74 -28.44
N LYS A 550 -78.10 -32.28 -27.25
CA LYS A 550 -77.11 -31.76 -26.31
C LYS A 550 -76.17 -32.87 -25.87
N THR A 551 -74.87 -32.61 -25.85
CA THR A 551 -73.85 -33.57 -25.41
C THR A 551 -72.67 -32.85 -24.74
N THR A 552 -71.88 -33.58 -23.96
CA THR A 552 -70.66 -33.09 -23.31
C THR A 552 -69.37 -33.40 -24.09
N GLU A 553 -69.37 -34.41 -24.95
CA GLU A 553 -68.13 -34.96 -25.52
C GLU A 553 -68.34 -35.67 -26.87
N LYS A 554 -69.44 -36.39 -27.06
CA LYS A 554 -69.68 -37.15 -28.30
C LYS A 554 -71.14 -37.32 -28.66
N PHE A 555 -71.43 -37.43 -29.95
CA PHE A 555 -72.77 -37.68 -30.46
C PHE A 555 -72.71 -38.59 -31.69
N THR A 556 -73.85 -39.15 -32.07
CA THR A 556 -73.96 -40.04 -33.22
C THR A 556 -74.97 -39.46 -34.20
N TYR A 557 -74.59 -39.41 -35.46
CA TYR A 557 -75.42 -38.97 -36.57
C TYR A 557 -75.76 -40.15 -37.49
N THR A 558 -77.03 -40.23 -37.87
CA THR A 558 -77.56 -41.21 -38.82
C THR A 558 -78.03 -40.50 -40.08
N ALA A 559 -77.49 -40.93 -41.23
CA ALA A 559 -77.88 -40.44 -42.55
C ALA A 559 -79.35 -40.73 -42.86
N PRO A 560 -80.04 -39.89 -43.65
CA PRO A 560 -81.45 -40.09 -43.99
C PRO A 560 -81.63 -41.35 -44.87
N PRO A 561 -82.84 -41.92 -44.92
CA PRO A 561 -83.15 -43.08 -45.75
C PRO A 561 -83.26 -42.75 -47.25
N GLN A 562 -83.28 -41.46 -47.62
CA GLN A 562 -83.39 -40.95 -48.98
C GLN A 562 -82.52 -39.69 -49.11
N GLY A 563 -81.81 -39.55 -50.23
CA GLY A 563 -80.91 -38.44 -50.55
C GLY A 563 -80.20 -38.71 -51.89
N ASN A 564 -79.51 -37.71 -52.45
CA ASN A 564 -78.73 -37.87 -53.68
C ASN A 564 -77.25 -38.13 -53.35
N ASP A 565 -76.57 -38.81 -54.27
CA ASP A 565 -75.11 -38.96 -54.22
C ASP A 565 -74.43 -37.58 -54.28
N GLY A 566 -73.52 -37.33 -53.34
CA GLY A 566 -72.82 -36.05 -53.19
C GLY A 566 -73.54 -34.98 -52.36
N ASP A 567 -74.74 -35.23 -51.82
CA ASP A 567 -75.45 -34.27 -50.95
C ASP A 567 -74.61 -33.97 -49.70
N LYS A 568 -74.44 -32.67 -49.38
CA LYS A 568 -73.60 -32.20 -48.26
C LYS A 568 -74.42 -31.69 -47.10
N ILE A 569 -74.20 -32.29 -45.94
CA ILE A 569 -74.94 -32.06 -44.70
C ILE A 569 -73.97 -31.49 -43.68
N THR A 570 -74.26 -30.28 -43.20
CA THR A 570 -73.41 -29.59 -42.22
C THR A 570 -73.94 -29.82 -40.82
N ILE A 571 -73.14 -30.47 -39.99
CA ILE A 571 -73.40 -30.62 -38.56
C ILE A 571 -72.67 -29.49 -37.84
N THR A 572 -73.37 -28.72 -37.01
CA THR A 572 -72.79 -27.61 -36.23
C THR A 572 -72.95 -27.88 -34.74
N ALA A 573 -71.84 -27.90 -34.00
CA ALA A 573 -71.84 -27.94 -32.53
C ALA A 573 -71.62 -26.52 -32.00
N THR A 574 -72.47 -26.07 -31.07
CA THR A 574 -72.43 -24.72 -30.48
C THR A 574 -72.27 -24.82 -28.96
N SER A 575 -71.26 -24.17 -28.38
CA SER A 575 -71.09 -24.13 -26.92
C SER A 575 -72.04 -23.14 -26.24
N ASP A 576 -72.25 -23.31 -24.94
CA ASP A 576 -72.93 -22.31 -24.09
C ASP A 576 -72.22 -20.92 -24.12
N SER A 577 -70.93 -20.87 -24.47
CA SER A 577 -70.15 -19.64 -24.68
C SER A 577 -70.28 -19.03 -26.08
N GLY A 578 -71.13 -19.60 -26.96
CA GLY A 578 -71.45 -19.07 -28.29
C GLY A 578 -70.43 -19.40 -29.38
N GLN A 579 -69.48 -20.31 -29.13
CA GLN A 579 -68.53 -20.76 -30.16
C GLN A 579 -69.10 -21.91 -30.97
N THR A 580 -68.73 -22.00 -32.26
CA THR A 580 -69.26 -23.02 -33.18
C THR A 580 -68.16 -23.83 -33.86
N ALA A 581 -68.37 -25.14 -33.96
CA ALA A 581 -67.59 -26.06 -34.77
C ALA A 581 -68.47 -26.69 -35.85
N LYS A 582 -67.88 -27.07 -37.00
CA LYS A 582 -68.62 -27.68 -38.11
C LYS A 582 -67.94 -28.96 -38.60
N ALA A 583 -68.75 -29.98 -38.85
CA ALA A 583 -68.37 -31.17 -39.60
C ALA A 583 -69.27 -31.31 -40.84
N THR A 584 -68.74 -31.88 -41.92
CA THR A 584 -69.49 -32.09 -43.17
C THR A 584 -69.64 -33.58 -43.45
N VAL A 585 -70.88 -34.07 -43.47
CA VAL A 585 -71.20 -35.39 -44.03
C VAL A 585 -71.52 -35.23 -45.51
N THR A 586 -70.89 -36.05 -46.36
CA THR A 586 -71.29 -36.20 -47.76
C THR A 586 -72.02 -37.54 -47.91
N LEU A 587 -73.25 -37.52 -48.43
CA LEU A 587 -73.99 -38.74 -48.70
C LEU A 587 -73.45 -39.44 -49.95
N THR A 588 -73.46 -40.77 -49.91
CA THR A 588 -73.32 -41.63 -51.08
C THR A 588 -74.55 -42.50 -51.23
N ALA A 589 -75.05 -42.64 -52.46
CA ALA A 589 -76.26 -43.42 -52.77
C ALA A 589 -76.06 -44.94 -52.61
#